data_AF-A0A7X5YHP1-F1
#
_entry.id   AF-A0A7X5YHP1-F1
#
_cell.length_a   1.000
_cell.length_b   1.000
_cell.length_c   1.000
_cell.angle_alpha   90.00
_cell.angle_beta   90.00
_cell.angle_gamma   90.00
#
_symmetry.space_group_name_H-M   'P 1'
#
loop_
_entity.id
_entity.type
_entity.pdbx_description
1 polymer ?
#
loop_
_entity_poly.entity_id
_entity_poly.type
_entity_poly.pdbx_seq_one_letter_code
_entity_poly.pdbx_strand_id
1 'polypeptide(L)'
;MDDRFETRAETIAEQERKIQAEIDAKASEGGGSKDEGAVQAGARKYPEPPFPEQHQRKPGDEAALDPAPMYDAPFWKGSGKLEGMAAIITGSDSGIGRAVAVLFAREGCDVAICHLDEDNDAADAKAAVEAEGRRAIVLKGDAADPAFSEAAVKATLDAFGRLDVVVPNAAFQEHVEALEDLTLEHFDRTLKTNLYGYFNLVKAAVPHMKSGGAIVMTGSVTGIMGNDNLLDYSMTKGGIHAFARSLGTHLAPKGIRVNVVAPGPVWTPLNPADQEPEKVAKFGSKTVMKRPAQPEEIAPAYVFLASPQCSSYITGEILPIIGGYSGG
;
A
#
# COMPACT_ATOMS: atom_id res chain seq x y z
N MET A 1 26.70 45.48 -20.06
CA MET A 1 25.93 44.25 -20.37
C MET A 1 25.19 44.52 -21.68
N ASP A 2 24.88 43.50 -22.48
CA ASP A 2 24.13 43.71 -23.74
C ASP A 2 22.71 44.20 -23.40
N ASP A 3 22.38 45.40 -23.88
CA ASP A 3 21.15 46.19 -23.63
C ASP A 3 19.85 45.39 -23.84
N ARG A 4 19.93 44.33 -24.67
CA ARG A 4 18.84 43.40 -24.93
C ARG A 4 18.47 42.53 -23.72
N PHE A 5 19.39 42.28 -22.79
CA PHE A 5 19.10 41.54 -21.55
C PHE A 5 18.40 42.42 -20.52
N GLU A 6 18.81 43.69 -20.40
CA GLU A 6 18.17 44.67 -19.50
C GLU A 6 16.74 44.96 -19.96
N THR A 7 16.55 45.26 -21.25
CA THR A 7 15.22 45.49 -21.85
C THR A 7 14.29 44.28 -21.68
N ARG A 8 14.81 43.05 -21.85
CA ARG A 8 14.02 41.83 -21.66
C ARG A 8 13.64 41.63 -20.19
N ALA A 9 14.54 41.91 -19.25
CA ALA A 9 14.26 41.80 -17.83
C ALA A 9 13.14 42.77 -17.41
N GLU A 10 13.17 44.02 -17.89
CA GLU A 10 12.11 45.00 -17.62
C GLU A 10 10.76 44.56 -18.19
N THR A 11 10.75 44.04 -19.43
CA THR A 11 9.53 43.53 -20.06
C THR A 11 8.93 42.34 -19.29
N ILE A 12 9.75 41.40 -18.83
CA ILE A 12 9.28 40.26 -18.03
C ILE A 12 8.76 40.73 -16.66
N ALA A 13 9.45 41.66 -16.01
CA ALA A 13 9.01 42.20 -14.72
C ALA A 13 7.66 42.96 -14.80
N GLU A 14 7.34 43.56 -15.95
CA GLU A 14 6.01 44.16 -16.19
C GLU A 14 4.94 43.08 -16.40
N GLN A 15 5.26 42.02 -17.15
CA GLN A 15 4.37 40.87 -17.35
C GLN A 15 4.05 40.16 -16.04
N GLU A 16 5.07 39.89 -15.20
CA GLU A 16 4.90 39.26 -13.89
C GLU A 16 4.02 40.12 -12.97
N ARG A 17 4.24 41.44 -12.94
CA ARG A 17 3.41 42.37 -12.15
C ARG A 17 1.95 42.40 -12.63
N LYS A 18 1.74 42.33 -13.95
CA LYS A 18 0.39 42.24 -14.51
C LYS A 18 -0.30 40.93 -14.11
N ILE A 19 0.39 39.79 -14.23
CA ILE A 19 -0.13 38.49 -13.80
C ILE A 19 -0.50 38.52 -12.31
N GLN A 20 0.38 39.07 -11.46
CA GLN A 20 0.14 39.22 -10.03
C GLN A 20 -1.11 40.06 -9.75
N ALA A 21 -1.23 41.23 -10.38
CA ALA A 21 -2.38 42.11 -10.19
C ALA A 21 -3.71 41.47 -10.62
N GLU A 22 -3.71 40.68 -11.71
CA GLU A 22 -4.89 39.93 -12.15
C GLU A 22 -5.29 38.83 -11.15
N ILE A 23 -4.32 38.17 -10.53
CA ILE A 23 -4.56 37.15 -9.51
C ILE A 23 -5.07 37.80 -8.21
N ASP A 24 -4.44 38.88 -7.76
CA ASP A 24 -4.82 39.61 -6.54
C ASP A 24 -6.24 40.18 -6.64
N ALA A 25 -6.59 40.72 -7.81
CA ALA A 25 -7.95 41.19 -8.08
C ALA A 25 -8.96 40.04 -7.94
N LYS A 26 -8.71 38.88 -8.56
CA LYS A 26 -9.59 37.70 -8.46
C LYS A 26 -9.71 37.17 -7.03
N ALA A 27 -8.60 37.15 -6.27
CA ALA A 27 -8.60 36.72 -4.87
C ALA A 27 -9.44 37.65 -3.99
N SER A 28 -9.44 38.96 -4.28
CA SER A 28 -10.28 39.93 -3.56
C SER A 28 -11.78 39.85 -3.92
N GLU A 29 -12.11 39.34 -5.11
CA GLU A 29 -13.49 39.26 -5.63
C GLU A 29 -14.24 37.97 -5.25
N GLY A 30 -13.55 36.90 -4.86
CA GLY A 30 -14.22 35.66 -4.49
C GLY A 30 -13.30 34.65 -3.82
N GLY A 31 -13.67 34.20 -2.62
CA GLY A 31 -12.88 33.21 -1.90
C GLY A 31 -13.61 32.50 -0.76
N GLY A 32 -14.93 32.34 -0.84
CA GLY A 32 -15.59 31.32 -0.03
C GLY A 32 -15.13 29.96 -0.56
N SER A 33 -14.21 29.30 0.16
CA SER A 33 -13.91 27.88 -0.04
C SER A 33 -15.25 27.15 -0.04
N LYS A 34 -15.71 26.70 -1.21
CA LYS A 34 -16.80 25.74 -1.24
C LYS A 34 -16.25 24.52 -0.52
N ASP A 35 -16.89 24.14 0.58
CA ASP A 35 -16.65 22.84 1.20
C ASP A 35 -17.21 21.77 0.25
N GLU A 36 -16.48 21.54 -0.84
CA GLU A 36 -16.72 20.45 -1.78
C GLU A 36 -16.31 19.21 -1.00
N GLY A 37 -17.27 18.35 -0.63
CA GLY A 37 -17.08 17.18 0.24
C GLY A 37 -16.05 16.16 -0.28
N ALA A 38 -16.16 14.91 0.14
CA ALA A 38 -15.17 13.91 -0.29
C ALA A 38 -15.14 13.73 -1.81
N VAL A 39 -13.92 13.67 -2.36
CA VAL A 39 -13.68 13.56 -3.80
C VAL A 39 -13.95 12.12 -4.24
N GLN A 40 -14.93 11.95 -5.12
CA GLN A 40 -15.35 10.66 -5.67
C GLN A 40 -14.83 10.49 -7.11
N ALA A 41 -13.54 10.17 -7.24
CA ALA A 41 -12.85 10.06 -8.55
C ALA A 41 -12.72 8.61 -9.08
N GLY A 42 -13.21 7.61 -8.36
CA GLY A 42 -13.11 6.21 -8.80
C GLY A 42 -14.35 5.68 -9.52
N ALA A 43 -14.31 4.39 -9.85
CA ALA A 43 -15.32 3.73 -10.68
C ALA A 43 -16.65 3.48 -9.96
N ARG A 44 -16.69 3.61 -8.63
CA ARG A 44 -17.90 3.60 -7.81
C ARG A 44 -17.80 4.64 -6.69
N LYS A 45 -18.93 4.88 -6.03
CA LYS A 45 -18.96 5.74 -4.84
C LYS A 45 -18.31 5.01 -3.68
N TYR A 46 -17.38 5.67 -3.01
CA TYR A 46 -16.70 5.16 -1.83
C TYR A 46 -17.28 5.76 -0.54
N PRO A 47 -17.20 5.01 0.57
CA PRO A 47 -17.52 5.54 1.87
C PRO A 47 -16.69 6.77 2.22
N GLU A 48 -17.34 7.73 2.88
CA GLU A 48 -16.74 8.99 3.31
C GLU A 48 -17.08 9.23 4.79
N PRO A 49 -16.19 9.88 5.56
CA PRO A 49 -16.45 10.17 6.96
C PRO A 49 -17.61 11.18 7.13
N PRO A 50 -18.32 11.16 8.28
CA PRO A 50 -18.01 10.37 9.47
C PRO A 50 -18.43 8.89 9.34
N PHE A 51 -17.53 7.98 9.72
CA PHE A 51 -17.82 6.55 9.89
C PHE A 51 -18.42 6.27 11.27
N PRO A 52 -19.09 5.12 11.48
CA PRO A 52 -19.44 4.66 12.81
C PRO A 52 -18.20 4.56 13.71
N GLU A 53 -18.33 5.04 14.94
CA GLU A 53 -17.33 4.84 15.99
C GLU A 53 -17.20 3.34 16.28
N GLN A 54 -16.00 2.79 16.13
CA GLN A 54 -15.72 1.36 16.33
C GLN A 54 -14.26 1.13 16.72
N HIS A 55 -14.00 0.07 17.48
CA HIS A 55 -12.67 -0.37 17.87
C HIS A 55 -12.62 -1.90 17.93
N GLN A 56 -11.49 -2.50 17.54
CA GLN A 56 -11.30 -3.95 17.49
C GLN A 56 -10.01 -4.38 18.21
N ARG A 57 -9.89 -5.67 18.55
CA ARG A 57 -8.60 -6.24 18.98
C ARG A 57 -7.75 -6.55 17.75
N LYS A 58 -6.42 -6.38 17.86
CA LYS A 58 -5.49 -6.82 16.81
C LYS A 58 -5.51 -8.34 16.63
N PRO A 59 -5.26 -8.86 15.41
CA PRO A 59 -4.96 -8.11 14.16
C PRO A 59 -6.17 -7.47 13.46
N GLY A 60 -7.38 -7.62 14.01
CA GLY A 60 -8.63 -7.10 13.47
C GLY A 60 -9.38 -8.15 12.64
N ASP A 61 -10.70 -7.99 12.51
CA ASP A 61 -11.58 -8.85 11.72
C ASP A 61 -12.28 -7.97 10.67
N GLU A 62 -12.01 -8.21 9.39
CA GLU A 62 -12.57 -7.43 8.29
C GLU A 62 -14.08 -7.58 8.17
N ALA A 63 -14.61 -8.78 8.44
CA ALA A 63 -16.04 -9.03 8.37
C ALA A 63 -16.82 -8.26 9.44
N ALA A 64 -16.15 -7.80 10.50
CA ALA A 64 -16.75 -7.05 11.60
C ALA A 64 -16.70 -5.51 11.43
N LEU A 65 -16.17 -5.01 10.32
CA LEU A 65 -16.09 -3.56 10.04
C LEU A 65 -17.37 -2.99 9.44
N ASP A 66 -17.73 -1.78 9.85
CA ASP A 66 -18.85 -1.02 9.27
C ASP A 66 -18.41 0.38 8.80
N PRO A 67 -18.39 0.68 7.50
CA PRO A 67 -18.72 -0.23 6.40
C PRO A 67 -17.61 -1.26 6.17
N ALA A 68 -17.97 -2.41 5.59
CA ALA A 68 -17.00 -3.40 5.17
C ALA A 68 -16.03 -2.81 4.12
N PRO A 69 -14.71 -3.06 4.23
CA PRO A 69 -13.74 -2.67 3.22
C PRO A 69 -14.09 -3.18 1.83
N MET A 70 -13.92 -2.30 0.85
CA MET A 70 -14.19 -2.59 -0.55
C MET A 70 -12.93 -3.18 -1.22
N TYR A 71 -12.93 -4.51 -1.42
CA TYR A 71 -11.80 -5.26 -2.00
C TYR A 71 -12.10 -5.91 -3.37
N ASP A 72 -13.37 -6.02 -3.76
CA ASP A 72 -13.83 -6.86 -4.87
C ASP A 72 -13.62 -6.23 -6.27
N ALA A 73 -13.46 -4.91 -6.35
CA ALA A 73 -13.13 -4.15 -7.57
C ALA A 73 -13.95 -4.54 -8.82
N PRO A 74 -15.30 -4.48 -8.79
CA PRO A 74 -16.15 -5.03 -9.86
C PRO A 74 -15.95 -4.35 -11.23
N PHE A 75 -15.38 -3.14 -11.23
CA PHE A 75 -15.04 -2.36 -12.43
C PHE A 75 -13.67 -2.70 -13.02
N TRP A 76 -12.80 -3.44 -12.31
CA TRP A 76 -11.56 -3.95 -12.87
C TRP A 76 -11.84 -5.17 -13.76
N LYS A 77 -11.42 -5.10 -15.02
CA LYS A 77 -11.54 -6.23 -15.98
C LYS A 77 -10.17 -6.83 -16.23
N GLY A 78 -10.02 -8.11 -15.88
CA GLY A 78 -8.79 -8.87 -16.08
C GLY A 78 -8.37 -8.88 -17.55
N SER A 79 -7.06 -8.82 -17.78
CA SER A 79 -6.47 -8.80 -19.12
C SER A 79 -5.26 -9.75 -19.26
N GLY A 80 -5.15 -10.72 -18.35
CA GLY A 80 -4.09 -11.73 -18.34
C GLY A 80 -2.71 -11.15 -18.04
N LYS A 81 -2.61 -10.06 -17.28
CA LYS A 81 -1.31 -9.41 -16.98
C LYS A 81 -0.36 -10.28 -16.17
N LEU A 82 -0.90 -11.25 -15.44
CA LEU A 82 -0.18 -12.19 -14.59
C LEU A 82 -0.51 -13.63 -14.97
N GLU A 83 -0.91 -13.86 -16.22
CA GLU A 83 -1.38 -15.16 -16.68
C GLU A 83 -0.34 -16.27 -16.43
N GLY A 84 -0.77 -17.31 -15.73
CA GLY A 84 0.05 -18.48 -15.42
C GLY A 84 1.18 -18.23 -14.43
N MET A 85 1.20 -17.08 -13.75
CA MET A 85 2.14 -16.78 -12.67
C MET A 85 1.65 -17.33 -11.33
N ALA A 86 2.55 -17.39 -10.34
CA ALA A 86 2.20 -17.65 -8.95
C ALA A 86 2.77 -16.58 -8.02
N ALA A 87 1.98 -16.19 -7.02
CA ALA A 87 2.32 -15.19 -6.02
C ALA A 87 2.24 -15.72 -4.59
N ILE A 88 3.06 -15.16 -3.70
CA ILE A 88 2.91 -15.26 -2.25
C ILE A 88 2.71 -13.88 -1.66
N ILE A 89 1.70 -13.72 -0.79
CA ILE A 89 1.31 -12.42 -0.22
C ILE A 89 1.11 -12.57 1.30
N THR A 90 1.89 -11.84 2.11
CA THR A 90 1.69 -11.82 3.57
C THR A 90 0.66 -10.79 4.00
N GLY A 91 -0.20 -11.14 4.97
CA GLY A 91 -1.33 -10.31 5.39
C GLY A 91 -2.34 -10.12 4.28
N SER A 92 -2.69 -11.21 3.59
CA SER A 92 -3.63 -11.21 2.45
C SER A 92 -4.98 -11.84 2.75
N ASP A 93 -5.18 -12.24 4.00
CA ASP A 93 -6.50 -12.51 4.58
C ASP A 93 -7.42 -11.29 4.49
N SER A 94 -6.90 -10.06 4.63
CA SER A 94 -7.68 -8.83 4.73
C SER A 94 -7.02 -7.62 4.04
N GLY A 95 -7.74 -6.52 4.02
CA GLY A 95 -7.34 -5.18 3.59
C GLY A 95 -6.74 -5.14 2.19
N ILE A 96 -5.62 -4.41 2.09
CA ILE A 96 -4.88 -4.24 0.83
C ILE A 96 -4.44 -5.61 0.29
N GLY A 97 -3.97 -6.51 1.16
CA GLY A 97 -3.49 -7.82 0.74
C GLY A 97 -4.60 -8.67 0.11
N ARG A 98 -5.81 -8.65 0.67
CA ARG A 98 -7.00 -9.32 0.10
C ARG A 98 -7.34 -8.77 -1.28
N ALA A 99 -7.42 -7.45 -1.43
CA ALA A 99 -7.70 -6.83 -2.72
C ALA A 99 -6.62 -7.16 -3.77
N VAL A 100 -5.33 -7.18 -3.37
CA VAL A 100 -4.23 -7.58 -4.25
C VAL A 100 -4.36 -9.04 -4.65
N ALA A 101 -4.68 -9.95 -3.72
CA ALA A 101 -4.89 -11.37 -4.02
C ALA A 101 -6.00 -11.57 -5.06
N VAL A 102 -7.15 -10.89 -4.89
CA VAL A 102 -8.28 -10.96 -5.82
C VAL A 102 -7.90 -10.41 -7.21
N LEU A 103 -7.23 -9.25 -7.29
CA LEU A 103 -6.84 -8.70 -8.59
C LEU A 103 -5.72 -9.52 -9.26
N PHE A 104 -4.82 -10.13 -8.49
CA PHE A 104 -3.82 -11.06 -9.02
C PHE A 104 -4.51 -12.28 -9.64
N ALA A 105 -5.49 -12.86 -8.94
CA ALA A 105 -6.28 -13.96 -9.43
C ALA A 105 -7.03 -13.61 -10.72
N ARG A 106 -7.70 -12.45 -10.73
CA ARG A 106 -8.42 -11.92 -11.90
C ARG A 106 -7.50 -11.66 -13.10
N GLU A 107 -6.21 -11.45 -12.88
CA GLU A 107 -5.19 -11.30 -13.93
C GLU A 107 -4.47 -12.61 -14.30
N GLY A 108 -4.94 -13.75 -13.77
CA GLY A 108 -4.48 -15.09 -14.15
C GLY A 108 -3.44 -15.73 -13.22
N CYS A 109 -3.23 -15.16 -12.03
CA CYS A 109 -2.20 -15.60 -11.08
C CYS A 109 -2.76 -16.56 -10.02
N ASP A 110 -2.04 -17.65 -9.71
CA ASP A 110 -2.33 -18.47 -8.53
C ASP A 110 -1.74 -17.81 -7.26
N VAL A 111 -2.42 -17.86 -6.13
CA VAL A 111 -2.06 -17.05 -4.94
C VAL A 111 -1.92 -17.89 -3.67
N ALA A 112 -0.78 -17.75 -2.99
CA ALA A 112 -0.59 -18.22 -1.62
C ALA A 112 -0.91 -17.08 -0.65
N ILE A 113 -1.97 -17.31 0.15
CA ILE A 113 -2.50 -16.37 1.14
C ILE A 113 -1.82 -16.68 2.48
N CYS A 114 -1.01 -15.74 2.98
CA CYS A 114 -0.41 -15.86 4.31
C CYS A 114 -1.08 -14.90 5.30
N HIS A 115 -1.39 -15.38 6.50
CA HIS A 115 -2.09 -14.64 7.56
C HIS A 115 -1.63 -15.12 8.96
N LEU A 116 -2.01 -14.41 10.02
CA LEU A 116 -1.56 -14.72 11.37
C LEU A 116 -2.52 -15.66 12.09
N ASP A 117 -3.75 -15.23 12.35
CA ASP A 117 -4.77 -16.01 13.06
C ASP A 117 -6.23 -15.80 12.64
N GLU A 118 -6.46 -14.94 11.65
CA GLU A 118 -7.73 -14.53 11.07
C GLU A 118 -8.31 -15.61 10.11
N ASP A 119 -8.54 -16.83 10.63
CA ASP A 119 -8.87 -18.01 9.81
C ASP A 119 -10.13 -17.81 8.92
N ASN A 120 -11.12 -17.06 9.39
CA ASN A 120 -12.34 -16.74 8.63
C ASN A 120 -12.03 -15.79 7.46
N ASP A 121 -11.31 -14.70 7.72
CA ASP A 121 -10.92 -13.74 6.71
C ASP A 121 -10.02 -14.37 5.65
N ALA A 122 -9.12 -15.28 6.06
CA ALA A 122 -8.29 -16.05 5.15
C ALA A 122 -9.11 -17.03 4.28
N ALA A 123 -10.17 -17.62 4.84
CA ALA A 123 -11.09 -18.48 4.08
C ALA A 123 -11.89 -17.68 3.04
N ASP A 124 -12.36 -16.48 3.40
CA ASP A 124 -13.08 -15.58 2.49
C ASP A 124 -12.15 -15.07 1.37
N ALA A 125 -10.92 -14.68 1.69
CA ALA A 125 -9.91 -14.31 0.69
C ALA A 125 -9.62 -15.47 -0.27
N LYS A 126 -9.51 -16.70 0.25
CA LYS A 126 -9.33 -17.91 -0.56
C LYS A 126 -10.51 -18.11 -1.51
N ALA A 127 -11.74 -18.05 -1.01
CA ALA A 127 -12.94 -18.21 -1.81
C ALA A 127 -13.03 -17.13 -2.91
N ALA A 128 -12.65 -15.88 -2.60
CA ALA A 128 -12.61 -14.80 -3.56
C ALA A 128 -11.59 -15.04 -4.69
N VAL A 129 -10.39 -15.55 -4.38
CA VAL A 129 -9.40 -15.94 -5.40
C VAL A 129 -9.91 -17.09 -6.26
N GLU A 130 -10.51 -18.11 -5.65
CA GLU A 130 -11.06 -19.26 -6.37
C GLU A 130 -12.24 -18.87 -7.28
N ALA A 131 -13.04 -17.88 -6.89
CA ALA A 131 -14.12 -17.34 -7.70
C ALA A 131 -13.63 -16.64 -8.98
N GLU A 132 -12.39 -16.13 -9.00
CA GLU A 132 -11.74 -15.61 -10.21
C GLU A 132 -11.16 -16.72 -11.10
N GLY A 133 -11.32 -17.99 -10.72
CA GLY A 133 -10.90 -19.16 -11.49
C GLY A 133 -9.44 -19.58 -11.28
N ARG A 134 -8.78 -19.06 -10.23
CA ARG A 134 -7.37 -19.37 -9.91
C ARG A 134 -7.24 -20.22 -8.66
N ARG A 135 -6.06 -20.83 -8.47
CA ARG A 135 -5.79 -21.67 -7.30
C ARG A 135 -5.36 -20.80 -6.13
N ALA A 136 -5.84 -21.14 -4.94
CA ALA A 136 -5.39 -20.53 -3.69
C ALA A 136 -5.01 -21.57 -2.63
N ILE A 137 -3.92 -21.29 -1.90
CA ILE A 137 -3.57 -22.00 -0.66
C ILE A 137 -3.54 -21.01 0.50
N VAL A 138 -3.89 -21.46 1.69
CA VAL A 138 -3.89 -20.65 2.91
C VAL A 138 -2.80 -21.16 3.84
N LEU A 139 -1.97 -20.24 4.34
CA LEU A 139 -0.80 -20.52 5.16
C LEU A 139 -0.86 -19.63 6.41
N LYS A 140 -1.04 -20.24 7.57
CA LYS A 140 -1.11 -19.56 8.87
C LYS A 140 0.28 -19.52 9.52
N GLY A 141 0.73 -18.35 9.95
CA GLY A 141 1.99 -18.21 10.70
C GLY A 141 2.48 -16.78 10.86
N ASP A 142 3.41 -16.59 11.80
CA ASP A 142 4.01 -15.29 12.06
C ASP A 142 5.03 -14.93 10.98
N ALA A 143 4.79 -13.83 10.27
CA ALA A 143 5.72 -13.32 9.26
C ALA A 143 7.12 -13.02 9.83
N ALA A 144 7.25 -12.73 11.12
CA ALA A 144 8.54 -12.51 11.77
C ALA A 144 9.39 -13.80 11.90
N ASP A 145 8.78 -14.98 11.82
CA ASP A 145 9.48 -16.26 11.94
C ASP A 145 10.14 -16.64 10.60
N PRO A 146 11.49 -16.76 10.54
CA PRO A 146 12.16 -17.21 9.33
C PRO A 146 11.74 -18.63 8.90
N ALA A 147 11.43 -19.53 9.85
CA ALA A 147 11.00 -20.89 9.53
C ALA A 147 9.63 -20.89 8.81
N PHE A 148 8.73 -19.98 9.19
CA PHE A 148 7.46 -19.80 8.49
C PHE A 148 7.70 -19.32 7.05
N SER A 149 8.61 -18.36 6.83
CA SER A 149 8.94 -17.88 5.48
C SER A 149 9.45 -19.00 4.57
N GLU A 150 10.34 -19.86 5.08
CA GLU A 150 10.84 -21.03 4.35
C GLU A 150 9.73 -22.04 4.06
N ALA A 151 8.90 -22.36 5.05
CA ALA A 151 7.77 -23.28 4.90
C ALA A 151 6.72 -22.76 3.91
N ALA A 152 6.42 -21.45 3.94
CA ALA A 152 5.44 -20.83 3.07
C ALA A 152 5.91 -20.81 1.60
N VAL A 153 7.18 -20.47 1.36
CA VAL A 153 7.79 -20.55 0.03
C VAL A 153 7.78 -21.99 -0.49
N LYS A 154 8.15 -22.96 0.36
CA LYS A 154 8.10 -24.38 -0.01
C LYS A 154 6.70 -24.84 -0.38
N ALA A 155 5.69 -24.52 0.44
CA ALA A 155 4.29 -24.89 0.18
C ALA A 155 3.78 -24.25 -1.12
N THR A 156 4.16 -23.00 -1.40
CA THR A 156 3.82 -22.30 -2.65
C THR A 156 4.41 -23.02 -3.87
N LEU A 157 5.69 -23.42 -3.79
CA LEU A 157 6.35 -24.18 -4.85
C LEU A 157 5.74 -25.57 -5.05
N ASP A 158 5.41 -26.27 -3.96
CA ASP A 158 4.78 -27.59 -4.02
C ASP A 158 3.38 -27.53 -4.64
N ALA A 159 2.60 -26.49 -4.31
CA ALA A 159 1.24 -26.31 -4.83
C ALA A 159 1.22 -25.84 -6.29
N PHE A 160 2.08 -24.87 -6.63
CA PHE A 160 1.98 -24.17 -7.92
C PHE A 160 3.08 -24.52 -8.92
N GLY A 161 4.18 -25.13 -8.46
CA GLY A 161 5.34 -25.48 -9.27
C GLY A 161 6.25 -24.30 -9.62
N ARG A 162 5.92 -23.09 -9.15
CA ARG A 162 6.63 -21.85 -9.45
C ARG A 162 6.34 -20.77 -8.40
N LEU A 163 7.18 -19.72 -8.40
CA LEU A 163 6.99 -18.50 -7.63
C LEU A 163 7.58 -17.33 -8.44
N ASP A 164 6.72 -16.40 -8.86
CA ASP A 164 7.08 -15.29 -9.75
C ASP A 164 6.94 -13.94 -9.07
N VAL A 165 5.94 -13.80 -8.19
CA VAL A 165 5.63 -12.53 -7.50
C VAL A 165 5.67 -12.72 -5.99
N VAL A 166 6.41 -11.86 -5.29
CA VAL A 166 6.49 -11.87 -3.83
C VAL A 166 5.98 -10.53 -3.32
N VAL A 167 5.01 -10.56 -2.41
CA VAL A 167 4.40 -9.36 -1.84
C VAL A 167 4.50 -9.42 -0.31
N PRO A 168 5.62 -8.95 0.27
CA PRO A 168 5.68 -8.69 1.70
C PRO A 168 4.77 -7.49 2.02
N ASN A 169 3.65 -7.76 2.70
CA ASN A 169 2.61 -6.77 3.00
C ASN A 169 2.23 -6.74 4.49
N ALA A 170 2.21 -7.89 5.18
CA ALA A 170 1.87 -7.99 6.61
C ALA A 170 2.61 -6.95 7.46
N ALA A 171 1.92 -6.32 8.40
CA ALA A 171 2.50 -5.29 9.24
C ALA A 171 1.89 -5.28 10.64
N PHE A 172 2.68 -4.84 11.60
CA PHE A 172 2.23 -4.42 12.92
C PHE A 172 2.37 -2.90 13.03
N GLN A 173 1.38 -2.24 13.61
CA GLN A 173 1.43 -0.83 13.98
C GLN A 173 0.63 -0.63 15.27
N GLU A 174 1.09 0.28 16.13
CA GLU A 174 0.37 0.72 17.32
C GLU A 174 0.77 2.18 17.62
N HIS A 175 -0.20 3.06 17.87
CA HIS A 175 0.08 4.47 18.18
C HIS A 175 0.62 4.64 19.60
N VAL A 176 1.54 5.58 19.77
CA VAL A 176 2.01 6.08 21.08
C VAL A 176 1.96 7.60 21.11
N GLU A 177 1.48 8.19 22.20
CA GLU A 177 1.39 9.65 22.35
C GLU A 177 2.68 10.27 22.89
N ALA A 178 3.45 9.50 23.67
CA ALA A 178 4.74 9.90 24.22
C ALA A 178 5.81 8.84 23.88
N LEU A 179 7.05 9.28 23.70
CA LEU A 179 8.17 8.38 23.38
C LEU A 179 8.42 7.39 24.53
N GLU A 180 8.19 7.81 25.76
CA GLU A 180 8.36 7.02 26.97
C GLU A 180 7.42 5.80 27.05
N ASP A 181 6.28 5.86 26.35
CA ASP A 181 5.30 4.76 26.28
C ASP A 181 5.69 3.69 25.23
N LEU A 182 6.64 4.02 24.34
CA LEU A 182 7.18 3.07 23.37
C LEU A 182 8.13 2.09 24.06
N THR A 183 7.55 1.02 24.58
CA THR A 183 8.32 -0.06 25.23
C THR A 183 9.24 -0.78 24.25
N LEU A 184 10.31 -1.39 24.77
CA LEU A 184 11.21 -2.21 23.95
C LEU A 184 10.52 -3.41 23.29
N GLU A 185 9.51 -3.98 23.94
CA GLU A 185 8.74 -5.10 23.40
C GLU A 185 7.88 -4.67 22.21
N HIS A 186 7.17 -3.54 22.33
CA HIS A 186 6.46 -2.92 21.21
C HIS A 186 7.43 -2.63 20.07
N PHE A 187 8.51 -1.90 20.34
CA PHE A 187 9.51 -1.56 19.32
C PHE A 187 10.06 -2.80 18.60
N ASP A 188 10.47 -3.84 19.34
CA ASP A 188 10.96 -5.09 18.75
C ASP A 188 9.88 -5.77 17.90
N ARG A 189 8.63 -5.85 18.37
CA ARG A 189 7.52 -6.45 17.60
C ARG A 189 7.30 -5.72 16.26
N THR A 190 7.33 -4.40 16.25
CA THR A 190 7.20 -3.60 15.03
C THR A 190 8.34 -3.90 14.06
N LEU A 191 9.60 -3.90 14.53
CA LEU A 191 10.76 -4.22 13.70
C LEU A 191 10.75 -5.66 13.19
N LYS A 192 10.40 -6.63 14.04
CA LYS A 192 10.33 -8.05 13.71
C LYS A 192 9.31 -8.33 12.62
N THR A 193 8.12 -7.73 12.74
CA THR A 193 7.08 -7.90 11.71
C THR A 193 7.45 -7.18 10.42
N ASN A 194 7.78 -5.89 10.51
CA ASN A 194 7.81 -5.00 9.36
C ASN A 194 9.17 -4.99 8.63
N LEU A 195 10.27 -5.33 9.29
CA LEU A 195 11.60 -5.42 8.66
C LEU A 195 12.08 -6.86 8.54
N TYR A 196 12.12 -7.60 9.66
CA TYR A 196 12.61 -9.00 9.62
C TYR A 196 11.67 -9.86 8.77
N GLY A 197 10.35 -9.72 8.89
CA GLY A 197 9.42 -10.50 8.08
C GLY A 197 9.56 -10.24 6.57
N TYR A 198 9.80 -8.99 6.18
CA TYR A 198 10.05 -8.63 4.78
C TYR A 198 11.36 -9.25 4.28
N PHE A 199 12.42 -9.13 5.08
CA PHE A 199 13.71 -9.73 4.77
C PHE A 199 13.64 -11.26 4.67
N ASN A 200 13.01 -11.93 5.63
CA ASN A 200 12.91 -13.39 5.71
C ASN A 200 12.20 -13.97 4.49
N LEU A 201 11.04 -13.41 4.13
CA LEU A 201 10.28 -13.87 2.97
C LEU A 201 11.05 -13.69 1.67
N VAL A 202 11.65 -12.50 1.46
CA VAL A 202 12.46 -12.22 0.28
C VAL A 202 13.66 -13.16 0.21
N LYS A 203 14.36 -13.35 1.33
CA LYS A 203 15.54 -14.22 1.42
C LYS A 203 15.20 -15.66 1.07
N ALA A 204 14.06 -16.17 1.53
CA ALA A 204 13.57 -17.52 1.22
C ALA A 204 13.11 -17.64 -0.25
N ALA A 205 12.46 -16.63 -0.82
CA ALA A 205 11.87 -16.69 -2.15
C ALA A 205 12.87 -16.50 -3.30
N VAL A 206 13.81 -15.55 -3.19
CA VAL A 206 14.73 -15.14 -4.28
C VAL A 206 15.51 -16.30 -4.93
N PRO A 207 15.96 -17.35 -4.21
CA PRO A 207 16.61 -18.51 -4.84
C PRO A 207 15.74 -19.26 -5.86
N HIS A 208 14.42 -19.14 -5.77
CA HIS A 208 13.45 -19.87 -6.59
C HIS A 208 12.81 -19.02 -7.69
N MET A 209 12.96 -17.69 -7.60
CA MET A 209 12.44 -16.75 -8.58
C MET A 209 13.27 -16.76 -9.87
N LYS A 210 12.60 -16.60 -11.01
CA LYS A 210 13.24 -16.54 -12.34
C LYS A 210 13.21 -15.11 -12.89
N SER A 211 13.98 -14.89 -13.96
CA SER A 211 13.92 -13.63 -14.73
C SER A 211 12.48 -13.36 -15.18
N GLY A 212 12.05 -12.11 -15.04
CA GLY A 212 10.66 -11.69 -15.22
C GLY A 212 9.86 -11.61 -13.91
N GLY A 213 10.41 -12.10 -12.80
CA GLY A 213 9.79 -12.02 -11.47
C GLY A 213 9.77 -10.61 -10.88
N ALA A 214 8.94 -10.43 -9.85
CA ALA A 214 8.76 -9.15 -9.18
C ALA A 214 8.60 -9.31 -7.67
N ILE A 215 9.15 -8.34 -6.93
CA ILE A 215 8.91 -8.15 -5.50
C ILE A 215 8.22 -6.80 -5.34
N VAL A 216 7.02 -6.78 -4.79
CA VAL A 216 6.24 -5.54 -4.57
C VAL A 216 5.96 -5.42 -3.08
N MET A 217 6.66 -4.52 -2.40
CA MET A 217 6.55 -4.36 -0.95
C MET A 217 5.53 -3.30 -0.57
N THR A 218 4.89 -3.47 0.58
CA THR A 218 3.97 -2.47 1.14
C THR A 218 4.69 -1.49 2.05
N GLY A 219 4.97 -0.31 1.53
CA GLY A 219 5.45 0.84 2.27
C GLY A 219 4.32 1.57 3.01
N SER A 220 4.52 2.87 3.23
CA SER A 220 3.52 3.79 3.76
C SER A 220 3.96 5.21 3.46
N VAL A 221 3.02 6.14 3.35
CA VAL A 221 3.33 7.58 3.32
C VAL A 221 4.09 8.03 4.56
N THR A 222 3.91 7.36 5.71
CA THR A 222 4.64 7.66 6.96
C THR A 222 6.14 7.35 6.83
N GLY A 223 6.54 6.46 5.93
CA GLY A 223 7.95 6.25 5.59
C GLY A 223 8.58 7.40 4.80
N ILE A 224 7.75 8.27 4.20
CA ILE A 224 8.18 9.45 3.44
C ILE A 224 8.07 10.71 4.29
N MET A 225 6.92 10.91 4.95
CA MET A 225 6.58 12.15 5.64
C MET A 225 6.77 12.09 7.16
N GLY A 226 7.02 10.90 7.72
CA GLY A 226 6.94 10.67 9.15
C GLY A 226 5.51 10.69 9.68
N ASN A 227 5.37 10.39 10.97
CA ASN A 227 4.15 10.58 11.76
C ASN A 227 4.58 10.68 13.24
N ASP A 228 4.05 11.68 13.93
CA ASP A 228 4.42 12.03 15.30
C ASP A 228 3.99 10.99 16.35
N ASN A 229 2.98 10.17 16.05
CA ASN A 229 2.45 9.13 16.95
C ASN A 229 2.82 7.69 16.52
N LEU A 230 3.59 7.54 15.43
CA LEU A 230 3.94 6.24 14.82
C LEU A 230 5.45 6.19 14.52
N LEU A 231 6.29 6.38 15.54
CA LEU A 231 7.72 6.60 15.36
C LEU A 231 8.45 5.36 14.81
N ASP A 232 8.27 4.22 15.46
CA ASP A 232 8.85 2.92 15.07
C ASP A 232 8.22 2.40 13.77
N TYR A 233 6.90 2.52 13.60
CA TYR A 233 6.24 2.18 12.36
C TYR A 233 6.78 3.02 11.19
N SER A 234 6.88 4.35 11.33
CA SER A 234 7.47 5.23 10.31
C SER A 234 8.92 4.85 10.00
N MET A 235 9.72 4.54 11.03
CA MET A 235 11.08 4.03 10.87
C MET A 235 11.11 2.75 10.03
N THR A 236 10.25 1.76 10.33
CA THR A 236 10.20 0.51 9.56
C THR A 236 9.76 0.74 8.12
N LYS A 237 8.79 1.62 7.87
CA LYS A 237 8.33 1.94 6.51
C LYS A 237 9.38 2.68 5.69
N GLY A 238 10.15 3.59 6.29
CA GLY A 238 11.33 4.19 5.66
C GLY A 238 12.44 3.15 5.41
N GLY A 239 12.63 2.20 6.34
CA GLY A 239 13.56 1.08 6.16
C GLY A 239 13.19 0.18 4.98
N ILE A 240 11.90 -0.13 4.79
CA ILE A 240 11.39 -0.88 3.62
C ILE A 240 11.70 -0.11 2.33
N HIS A 241 11.51 1.21 2.31
CA HIS A 241 11.79 2.05 1.13
C HIS A 241 13.26 2.00 0.74
N ALA A 242 14.15 2.15 1.72
CA ALA A 242 15.59 2.03 1.50
C ALA A 242 15.97 0.62 1.04
N PHE A 243 15.43 -0.41 1.68
CA PHE A 243 15.69 -1.81 1.34
C PHE A 243 15.28 -2.12 -0.11
N ALA A 244 14.09 -1.69 -0.55
CA ALA A 244 13.62 -1.91 -1.91
C ALA A 244 14.52 -1.24 -2.96
N ARG A 245 14.99 -0.02 -2.72
CA ARG A 245 15.93 0.69 -3.61
C ARG A 245 17.25 -0.06 -3.77
N SER A 246 17.84 -0.51 -2.66
CA SER A 246 19.07 -1.29 -2.69
C SER A 246 18.87 -2.67 -3.32
N LEU A 247 17.81 -3.37 -2.94
CA LEU A 247 17.52 -4.71 -3.42
C LEU A 247 17.15 -4.73 -4.91
N GLY A 248 16.44 -3.72 -5.40
CA GLY A 248 16.11 -3.57 -6.82
C GLY A 248 17.34 -3.51 -7.70
N THR A 249 18.33 -2.69 -7.32
CA THR A 249 19.63 -2.66 -8.00
C THR A 249 20.38 -3.99 -7.88
N HIS A 250 20.34 -4.61 -6.70
CA HIS A 250 21.03 -5.87 -6.44
C HIS A 250 20.48 -7.06 -7.25
N LEU A 251 19.16 -7.11 -7.46
CA LEU A 251 18.48 -8.20 -8.16
C LEU A 251 18.27 -7.92 -9.67
N ALA A 252 18.56 -6.70 -10.15
CA ALA A 252 18.44 -6.37 -11.57
C ALA A 252 19.22 -7.33 -12.51
N PRO A 253 20.47 -7.75 -12.19
CA PRO A 253 21.18 -8.74 -13.03
C PRO A 253 20.51 -10.12 -13.09
N LYS A 254 19.64 -10.46 -12.12
CA LYS A 254 18.81 -11.68 -12.15
C LYS A 254 17.50 -11.51 -12.91
N GLY A 255 17.21 -10.31 -13.42
CA GLY A 255 15.94 -9.99 -14.08
C GLY A 255 14.75 -9.95 -13.12
N ILE A 256 14.98 -9.67 -11.83
CA ILE A 256 13.92 -9.53 -10.83
C ILE A 256 13.79 -8.05 -10.45
N ARG A 257 12.57 -7.53 -10.51
CA ARG A 257 12.25 -6.12 -10.19
C ARG A 257 11.78 -6.01 -8.75
N VAL A 258 12.13 -4.92 -8.07
CA VAL A 258 11.73 -4.69 -6.68
C VAL A 258 11.17 -3.28 -6.55
N ASN A 259 9.91 -3.13 -6.15
CA ASN A 259 9.27 -1.83 -6.02
C ASN A 259 8.41 -1.76 -4.75
N VAL A 260 7.97 -0.55 -4.40
CA VAL A 260 7.14 -0.29 -3.23
C VAL A 260 5.85 0.41 -3.64
N VAL A 261 4.73 -0.03 -3.10
CA VAL A 261 3.50 0.78 -3.04
C VAL A 261 3.46 1.44 -1.66
N ALA A 262 3.29 2.75 -1.59
CA ALA A 262 3.25 3.51 -0.33
C ALA A 262 1.85 4.14 -0.14
N PRO A 263 0.91 3.41 0.50
CA PRO A 263 -0.43 3.92 0.71
C PRO A 263 -0.47 5.09 1.71
N GLY A 264 -1.46 5.96 1.55
CA GLY A 264 -1.93 6.88 2.59
C GLY A 264 -2.94 6.19 3.52
N PRO A 265 -3.96 6.91 4.01
CA PRO A 265 -5.01 6.27 4.79
C PRO A 265 -5.89 5.38 3.90
N VAL A 266 -5.89 4.08 4.19
CA VAL A 266 -6.72 3.06 3.53
C VAL A 266 -7.59 2.42 4.60
N TRP A 267 -8.89 2.27 4.34
CA TRP A 267 -9.83 1.65 5.27
C TRP A 267 -9.58 0.13 5.34
N THR A 268 -8.97 -0.33 6.43
CA THR A 268 -8.66 -1.75 6.69
C THR A 268 -8.86 -2.08 8.17
N PRO A 269 -8.87 -3.37 8.57
CA PRO A 269 -8.97 -3.76 9.99
C PRO A 269 -7.87 -3.19 10.87
N LEU A 270 -6.72 -2.85 10.26
CA LEU A 270 -5.59 -2.26 10.95
C LEU A 270 -5.91 -0.90 11.61
N ASN A 271 -6.86 -0.11 11.07
CA ASN A 271 -7.16 1.22 11.64
C ASN A 271 -8.02 1.13 12.91
N PRO A 272 -9.15 0.40 12.91
CA PRO A 272 -9.98 0.30 14.12
C PRO A 272 -9.36 -0.57 15.20
N ALA A 273 -8.40 -1.43 14.86
CA ALA A 273 -7.61 -2.20 15.82
C ALA A 273 -6.44 -1.42 16.45
N ASP A 274 -6.32 -0.12 16.16
CA ASP A 274 -5.16 0.72 16.52
C ASP A 274 -5.59 2.10 17.03
N GLN A 275 -6.68 2.67 16.51
CA GLN A 275 -7.14 4.01 16.88
C GLN A 275 -8.39 4.01 17.76
N GLU A 276 -8.50 5.08 18.55
CA GLU A 276 -9.70 5.41 19.32
C GLU A 276 -10.92 5.61 18.39
N PRO A 277 -12.13 5.21 18.83
CA PRO A 277 -13.33 5.25 17.99
C PRO A 277 -13.61 6.61 17.34
N GLU A 278 -13.38 7.72 18.06
CA GLU A 278 -13.58 9.08 17.53
C GLU A 278 -12.60 9.43 16.38
N LYS A 279 -11.37 8.90 16.43
CA LYS A 279 -10.37 9.07 15.37
C LYS A 279 -10.73 8.23 14.16
N VAL A 280 -11.23 7.00 14.39
CA VAL A 280 -11.74 6.09 13.35
C VAL A 280 -12.91 6.73 12.59
N ALA A 281 -13.86 7.37 13.29
CA ALA A 281 -14.98 8.06 12.66
C ALA A 281 -14.54 9.15 11.66
N LYS A 282 -13.41 9.81 11.90
CA LYS A 282 -12.88 10.89 11.05
C LYS A 282 -11.77 10.42 10.11
N PHE A 283 -11.55 9.10 9.99
CA PHE A 283 -10.43 8.55 9.26
C PHE A 283 -10.42 9.03 7.79
N GLY A 284 -9.27 9.49 7.31
CA GLY A 284 -9.09 10.02 5.96
C GLY A 284 -9.70 11.42 5.69
N SER A 285 -10.39 12.06 6.64
CA SER A 285 -11.00 13.39 6.42
C SER A 285 -10.00 14.51 6.16
N LYS A 286 -8.74 14.31 6.55
CA LYS A 286 -7.64 15.27 6.40
C LYS A 286 -6.89 15.15 5.06
N THR A 287 -7.19 14.13 4.24
CA THR A 287 -6.57 14.02 2.91
C THR A 287 -7.11 15.12 1.98
N VAL A 288 -6.40 15.41 0.89
CA VAL A 288 -6.92 16.32 -0.14
C VAL A 288 -8.24 15.81 -0.73
N MET A 289 -8.40 14.49 -0.83
CA MET A 289 -9.65 13.85 -1.24
C MET A 289 -10.73 13.75 -0.14
N LYS A 290 -10.43 14.18 1.10
CA LYS A 290 -11.33 14.18 2.28
C LYS A 290 -12.01 12.83 2.59
N ARG A 291 -11.44 11.71 2.16
CA ARG A 291 -11.84 10.34 2.48
C ARG A 291 -10.64 9.41 2.52
N PRO A 292 -10.73 8.25 3.17
CA PRO A 292 -9.73 7.21 3.01
C PRO A 292 -9.90 6.54 1.64
N ALA A 293 -8.82 5.94 1.16
CA ALA A 293 -8.90 5.00 0.05
C ALA A 293 -9.53 3.69 0.53
N GLN A 294 -10.13 2.95 -0.39
CA GLN A 294 -10.50 1.55 -0.18
C GLN A 294 -9.40 0.61 -0.70
N PRO A 295 -9.28 -0.63 -0.17
CA PRO A 295 -8.27 -1.58 -0.60
C PRO A 295 -8.18 -1.78 -2.12
N GLU A 296 -9.32 -1.82 -2.81
CA GLU A 296 -9.38 -1.95 -4.26
C GLU A 296 -8.78 -0.79 -5.04
N GLU A 297 -8.68 0.40 -4.44
CA GLU A 297 -8.07 1.56 -5.08
C GLU A 297 -6.53 1.47 -5.07
N ILE A 298 -5.98 0.59 -4.23
CA ILE A 298 -4.54 0.37 -4.09
C ILE A 298 -4.08 -0.81 -4.94
N ALA A 299 -4.89 -1.88 -5.01
CA ALA A 299 -4.54 -3.14 -5.67
C ALA A 299 -4.09 -3.01 -7.15
N PRO A 300 -4.65 -2.12 -8.00
CA PRO A 300 -4.18 -1.89 -9.37
C PRO A 300 -2.68 -1.59 -9.49
N ALA A 301 -2.12 -0.87 -8.51
CA ALA A 301 -0.68 -0.56 -8.52
C ALA A 301 0.18 -1.81 -8.31
N TYR A 302 -0.28 -2.77 -7.51
CA TYR A 302 0.42 -4.05 -7.35
C TYR A 302 0.40 -4.84 -8.65
N VAL A 303 -0.72 -4.90 -9.36
CA VAL A 303 -0.79 -5.55 -10.68
C VAL A 303 0.18 -4.88 -11.66
N PHE A 304 0.17 -3.54 -11.71
CA PHE A 304 1.07 -2.77 -12.56
C PHE A 304 2.54 -3.09 -12.28
N LEU A 305 2.96 -3.09 -11.01
CA LEU A 305 4.35 -3.33 -10.60
C LEU A 305 4.75 -4.81 -10.68
N ALA A 306 3.82 -5.74 -10.48
CA ALA A 306 4.08 -7.17 -10.62
C ALA A 306 4.21 -7.60 -12.09
N SER A 307 3.47 -6.96 -12.99
CA SER A 307 3.41 -7.30 -14.42
C SER A 307 4.69 -6.93 -15.17
N PRO A 308 5.41 -7.90 -15.77
CA PRO A 308 6.63 -7.62 -16.54
C PRO A 308 6.34 -6.80 -17.81
N GLN A 309 5.14 -6.91 -18.40
CA GLN A 309 4.77 -6.16 -19.59
C GLN A 309 4.36 -4.70 -19.30
N CYS A 310 4.04 -4.37 -18.04
CA CYS A 310 3.64 -3.02 -17.65
C CYS A 310 4.80 -2.20 -17.07
N SER A 311 5.74 -2.86 -16.40
CA SER A 311 6.76 -2.18 -15.58
C SER A 311 8.15 -2.81 -15.72
N SER A 312 8.50 -3.36 -16.89
CA SER A 312 9.80 -3.98 -17.18
C SER A 312 11.01 -3.08 -16.90
N TYR A 313 10.85 -1.76 -17.02
CA TYR A 313 11.90 -0.76 -16.80
C TYR A 313 11.78 -0.02 -15.47
N ILE A 314 11.06 -0.58 -14.49
CA ILE A 314 10.82 0.02 -13.18
C ILE A 314 11.33 -0.92 -12.09
N THR A 315 12.36 -0.49 -11.37
CA THR A 315 12.90 -1.18 -10.17
C THR A 315 13.49 -0.14 -9.23
N GLY A 316 13.32 -0.33 -7.92
CA GLY A 316 13.68 0.60 -6.86
C GLY A 316 12.68 1.73 -6.63
N GLU A 317 11.53 1.74 -7.30
CA GLU A 317 10.57 2.83 -7.24
C GLU A 317 9.68 2.75 -5.99
N ILE A 318 9.26 3.90 -5.48
CA ILE A 318 8.26 4.01 -4.42
C ILE A 318 7.08 4.78 -4.98
N LEU A 319 5.94 4.12 -5.14
CA LEU A 319 4.72 4.70 -5.70
C LEU A 319 3.76 5.10 -4.58
N PRO A 320 3.61 6.40 -4.26
CA PRO A 320 2.69 6.87 -3.23
C PRO A 320 1.25 6.90 -3.76
N ILE A 321 0.31 6.33 -3.01
CA ILE A 321 -1.13 6.37 -3.32
C ILE A 321 -1.85 6.94 -2.10
N ILE A 322 -1.92 8.27 -2.03
CA ILE A 322 -2.17 9.00 -0.78
C ILE A 322 -3.40 9.93 -0.81
N GLY A 323 -4.13 9.97 -1.92
CA GLY A 323 -5.28 10.88 -2.07
C GLY A 323 -4.90 12.36 -2.22
N GLY A 324 -3.67 12.63 -2.70
CA GLY A 324 -3.11 13.96 -2.93
C GLY A 324 -2.15 14.42 -1.83
N TYR A 325 -1.07 15.11 -2.23
CA TYR A 325 -0.19 15.80 -1.28
C TYR A 325 -0.88 17.07 -0.82
N SER A 326 -1.11 17.22 0.48
CA SER A 326 -1.33 18.54 1.06
C SER A 326 0.00 19.28 0.97
N GLY A 327 0.07 20.35 0.16
CA GLY A 327 1.15 21.33 0.32
C GLY A 327 1.18 21.79 1.79
N GLY A 328 2.39 22.02 2.31
CA GLY A 328 2.64 22.26 3.74
C GLY A 328 1.76 23.32 4.40
#